data_AF-A0A127VBI3-F1
#
_entry.id   AF-A0A127VBI3-F1
#
_cell.length_a   1.000
_cell.length_b   1.000
_cell.length_c   1.000
_cell.angle_alpha   90.00
_cell.angle_beta   90.00
_cell.angle_gamma   90.00
#
_symmetry.space_group_name_H-M   'P 1'
#
loop_
_entity.id
_entity.type
_entity.pdbx_description
1 polymer ?
#
loop_
_entity_poly.entity_id
_entity_poly.type
_entity_poly.pdbx_seq_one_letter_code
_entity_poly.pdbx_strand_id
1 'polypeptide(L)'
;MISKVMLTMESRIHGDMYVRFGGGLAETYHRKVAKRCWPSPLKEIADFCGIDKPVTFHTARHTFATTITLLNGVPIESVSKMLGHTNIQTTQHYAKILDIKVGADMALLKKKYAVI
;
A
#
# COMPACT_ATOMS: atom_id res chain seq x y z
N MET A 1 -21.61 -10.16 -12.71
CA MET A 1 -21.60 -9.31 -11.50
C MET A 1 -20.35 -9.63 -10.72
N ILE A 2 -19.35 -8.75 -10.75
CA ILE A 2 -18.07 -8.99 -10.07
C ILE A 2 -18.30 -8.79 -8.57
N SER A 3 -18.19 -9.88 -7.82
CA SER A 3 -18.13 -9.88 -6.36
C SER A 3 -16.98 -9.00 -5.92
N LYS A 4 -17.33 -7.79 -5.45
CA LYS A 4 -16.38 -6.88 -4.82
C LYS A 4 -15.92 -7.54 -3.52
N VAL A 5 -14.76 -8.20 -3.56
CA VAL A 5 -14.02 -8.60 -2.36
C VAL A 5 -13.60 -7.28 -1.69
N MET A 6 -14.48 -6.78 -0.83
CA MET A 6 -14.26 -5.54 -0.09
C MET A 6 -13.46 -5.92 1.16
N LEU A 7 -12.14 -5.78 1.09
CA LEU A 7 -11.29 -5.84 2.28
C LEU A 7 -11.83 -4.81 3.28
N THR A 8 -12.17 -5.25 4.49
CA THR A 8 -12.59 -4.39 5.59
C THR A 8 -11.46 -3.42 5.92
N MET A 9 -11.48 -2.22 5.35
CA MET A 9 -10.54 -1.17 5.73
C MET A 9 -10.99 -0.58 7.06
N GLU A 10 -10.44 -1.10 8.15
CA GLU A 10 -10.47 -0.43 9.45
C GLU A 10 -9.81 0.95 9.28
N SER A 11 -10.62 1.99 9.41
CA SER A 11 -10.16 3.37 9.24
C SER A 11 -9.99 3.97 10.64
N ARG A 12 -8.76 4.26 11.03
CA ARG A 12 -8.45 4.92 12.31
C ARG A 12 -8.48 6.44 12.09
N ILE A 13 -9.54 7.11 12.52
CA ILE A 13 -9.71 8.56 12.40
C ILE A 13 -9.63 9.14 13.82
N HIS A 14 -8.70 10.07 14.07
CA HIS A 14 -8.50 10.71 15.39
C HIS A 14 -8.25 9.74 16.57
N GLY A 15 -7.81 8.51 16.30
CA GLY A 15 -7.56 7.49 17.34
C GLY A 15 -8.75 6.56 17.61
N ASP A 16 -9.91 6.89 17.05
CA ASP A 16 -11.10 6.04 17.10
C ASP A 16 -11.14 5.10 15.88
N MET A 17 -11.64 3.89 16.08
CA MET A 17 -11.76 2.85 15.04
C MET A 17 -13.16 2.88 14.46
N TYR A 18 -13.25 3.08 13.15
CA TYR A 18 -14.50 3.03 12.40
C TYR A 18 -14.47 1.81 11.47
N VAL A 19 -15.37 0.86 11.73
CA VAL A 19 -15.58 -0.32 10.85
C VAL A 19 -16.78 -0.02 9.97
N ARG A 20 -16.58 -0.05 8.64
CA ARG A 20 -17.62 0.18 7.63
C ARG A 20 -18.07 -1.17 7.09
N PHE A 21 -19.28 -1.59 7.44
CA PHE A 21 -19.97 -2.67 6.72
C PHE A 21 -20.71 -2.09 5.51
N GLY A 22 -20.86 -2.91 4.47
CA GLY A 22 -21.14 -2.48 3.11
C GLY A 22 -22.32 -1.52 2.94
N GLY A 23 -22.02 -0.26 2.59
CA GLY A 23 -22.94 0.57 1.81
C GLY A 23 -24.03 1.31 2.60
N GLY A 24 -23.66 2.05 3.65
CA GLY A 24 -24.53 3.05 4.26
C GLY A 24 -23.82 3.79 5.39
N LEU A 25 -23.99 5.11 5.51
CA LEU A 25 -23.38 5.90 6.59
C LEU A 25 -23.92 5.49 7.98
N ALA A 26 -25.12 4.91 8.02
CA ALA A 26 -25.81 4.46 9.23
C ALA A 26 -25.25 3.16 9.85
N GLU A 27 -24.39 2.42 9.15
CA GLU A 27 -23.86 1.12 9.60
C GLU A 27 -22.39 1.20 10.07
N THR A 28 -22.01 2.33 10.66
CA THR A 28 -20.68 2.47 11.27
C THR A 28 -20.74 2.28 12.77
N TYR A 29 -20.11 1.21 13.26
CA TYR A 29 -19.96 0.99 14.69
C TYR A 29 -18.90 1.95 15.23
N HIS A 30 -19.32 2.95 16.01
CA HIS A 30 -18.43 3.85 16.73
C HIS A 30 -18.03 3.20 18.06
N ARG A 31 -16.84 2.59 18.11
CA ARG A 31 -16.24 2.15 19.36
C ARG A 31 -15.17 3.16 19.77
N LYS A 32 -15.35 3.84 20.90
CA LYS A 32 -14.24 4.55 21.56
C LYS A 32 -13.16 3.52 21.85
N VAL A 33 -12.08 3.56 21.09
CA VAL A 33 -10.92 2.74 21.39
C VAL A 33 -10.16 3.51 22.45
N ALA A 34 -9.92 2.89 23.61
CA ALA A 34 -9.09 3.51 24.63
C ALA A 34 -7.80 4.00 23.98
N LYS A 35 -7.44 5.28 24.19
CA LYS A 35 -6.21 5.88 23.68
C LYS A 35 -5.06 4.95 24.09
N ARG A 36 -4.46 4.26 23.13
CA ARG A 36 -3.46 3.23 23.43
C ARG A 36 -2.26 3.91 24.08
N CYS A 37 -1.86 3.48 25.28
CA CYS A 37 -0.66 4.01 25.95
C CYS A 37 0.64 3.44 25.34
N TRP A 38 0.52 2.35 24.58
CA TRP A 38 1.61 1.65 23.92
C TRP A 38 1.95 2.28 22.55
N PRO A 39 3.22 2.20 22.11
CA PRO A 39 3.64 2.67 20.79
C PRO A 39 2.84 2.01 19.66
N SER A 40 2.85 2.63 18.47
CA SER A 40 2.18 2.03 17.31
C SER A 40 2.82 0.68 16.99
N PRO A 41 2.06 -0.32 16.50
CA PRO A 41 2.64 -1.62 16.12
C PRO A 41 3.77 -1.48 15.10
N LEU A 42 3.70 -0.47 14.23
CA LEU A 42 4.77 -0.16 13.28
C LEU A 42 6.04 0.35 13.96
N LYS A 43 5.90 1.11 15.06
CA LYS A 43 7.05 1.58 15.82
C LYS A 43 7.69 0.42 16.60
N GLU A 44 6.88 -0.45 17.20
CA GLU A 44 7.40 -1.68 17.84
C GLU A 44 8.19 -2.53 16.83
N ILE A 45 7.62 -2.80 15.66
CA ILE A 45 8.30 -3.57 14.61
C ILE A 45 9.56 -2.84 14.12
N ALA A 46 9.52 -1.51 13.96
CA ALA A 46 10.68 -0.73 13.55
C ALA A 46 11.82 -0.79 14.58
N ASP A 47 11.48 -0.71 15.87
CA ASP A 47 12.43 -0.83 16.98
C ASP A 47 13.08 -2.23 16.99
N PHE A 48 12.30 -3.30 16.76
CA PHE A 48 12.83 -4.66 16.62
C PHE A 48 13.72 -4.85 15.38
N CYS A 49 13.39 -4.18 14.27
CA CYS A 49 14.17 -4.25 13.04
C CYS A 49 15.40 -3.31 13.03
N GLY A 50 15.61 -2.51 14.08
CA GLY A 50 16.70 -1.54 14.13
C GLY A 50 16.58 -0.41 13.11
N ILE A 51 15.35 0.01 12.79
CA ILE A 51 15.08 1.08 11.82
C ILE A 51 14.99 2.41 12.57
N ASP A 52 16.03 3.25 12.48
CA ASP A 52 16.07 4.57 13.13
C ASP A 52 15.14 5.63 12.48
N LYS A 53 14.58 5.32 11.30
CA LYS A 53 13.71 6.24 10.57
C LYS A 53 12.29 6.20 11.15
N PRO A 54 11.59 7.34 11.24
CA PRO A 54 10.20 7.36 11.69
C PRO A 54 9.30 6.60 10.71
N VAL A 55 8.88 5.39 11.11
CA VAL A 55 7.95 4.57 10.34
C VAL A 55 6.52 4.99 10.67
N THR A 56 5.81 5.46 9.65
CA THR A 56 4.38 5.78 9.73
C THR A 56 3.59 4.87 8.80
N PHE A 57 2.26 4.83 8.96
CA PHE A 57 1.38 4.12 8.02
C PHE A 57 1.51 4.64 6.59
N HIS A 58 1.76 5.95 6.41
CA HIS A 58 2.03 6.52 5.09
C HIS A 58 3.32 5.96 4.50
N THR A 59 4.40 5.90 5.28
CA THR A 59 5.67 5.30 4.86
C THR A 59 5.47 3.84 4.46
N ALA A 60 4.79 3.04 5.28
CA ALA A 60 4.50 1.64 4.98
C ALA A 60 3.70 1.46 3.67
N ARG A 61 2.69 2.32 3.45
CA ARG A 61 1.89 2.33 2.21
C ARG A 61 2.74 2.67 0.99
N HIS A 62 3.65 3.64 1.11
CA HIS A 62 4.59 3.99 0.04
C HIS A 62 5.55 2.82 -0.26
N THR A 63 6.08 2.15 0.76
CA THR A 63 6.97 0.99 0.59
C THR A 63 6.24 -0.18 -0.09
N PHE A 64 4.98 -0.44 0.27
CA PHE A 64 4.16 -1.46 -0.40
C PHE A 64 3.94 -1.16 -1.89
N ALA A 65 3.57 0.09 -2.21
CA ALA A 65 3.32 0.51 -3.59
C ALA A 65 4.59 0.43 -4.45
N THR A 66 5.74 0.76 -3.89
CA THR A 66 6.98 0.87 -4.65
C THR A 66 7.76 -0.44 -4.68
N THR A 67 8.15 -0.92 -3.50
CA THR A 67 9.12 -2.01 -3.35
C THR A 67 8.46 -3.37 -3.53
N ILE A 68 7.25 -3.56 -2.99
CA ILE A 68 6.58 -4.86 -3.01
C ILE A 68 5.84 -5.11 -4.33
N THR A 69 5.24 -4.09 -4.94
CA THR A 69 4.41 -4.30 -6.13
C THR A 69 5.11 -3.83 -7.41
N LEU A 70 5.43 -2.54 -7.54
CA LEU A 70 5.97 -1.99 -8.80
C LEU A 70 7.32 -2.60 -9.19
N LEU A 71 8.27 -2.72 -8.25
CA LEU A 71 9.56 -3.38 -8.52
C LEU A 71 9.40 -4.86 -8.91
N ASN A 72 8.40 -5.55 -8.37
CA ASN A 72 8.16 -6.97 -8.62
C ASN A 72 7.29 -7.26 -9.85
N GLY A 73 7.17 -6.33 -10.81
CA GLY A 73 6.46 -6.63 -12.05
C GLY A 73 4.99 -6.26 -12.09
N VAL A 74 4.38 -5.86 -10.96
CA VAL A 74 2.92 -5.62 -10.91
C VAL A 74 2.55 -4.35 -11.70
N PRO A 75 1.53 -4.41 -12.59
CA PRO A 75 1.12 -3.25 -13.38
C PRO A 75 0.47 -2.18 -12.50
N ILE A 76 0.70 -0.91 -12.85
CA ILE A 76 0.28 0.25 -12.04
C ILE A 76 -1.23 0.32 -11.81
N GLU A 77 -2.03 -0.17 -12.75
CA GLU A 77 -3.50 -0.25 -12.66
C GLU A 77 -3.94 -1.19 -11.53
N SER A 78 -3.25 -2.33 -11.39
CA SER A 78 -3.51 -3.29 -10.32
C SER A 78 -3.09 -2.72 -8.98
N VAL A 79 -1.93 -2.05 -8.92
CA VAL A 79 -1.47 -1.34 -7.72
C VAL A 79 -2.46 -0.25 -7.31
N SER A 80 -2.97 0.53 -8.26
CA SER A 80 -3.96 1.58 -8.02
C SER A 80 -5.24 1.02 -7.40
N LYS A 81 -5.72 -0.15 -7.88
CA LYS A 81 -6.87 -0.86 -7.30
C LYS A 81 -6.58 -1.40 -5.91
N MET A 82 -5.40 -1.98 -5.67
CA MET A 82 -4.99 -2.49 -4.35
C MET A 82 -4.89 -1.38 -3.30
N LEU A 83 -4.44 -0.19 -3.71
CA LEU A 83 -4.37 0.99 -2.84
C LEU A 83 -5.73 1.69 -2.68
N GLY A 84 -6.76 1.30 -3.43
CA GLY A 84 -8.07 1.94 -3.39
C GLY A 84 -8.07 3.37 -3.95
N HIS A 85 -7.16 3.69 -4.85
CA HIS A 85 -7.14 5.00 -5.52
C HIS A 85 -8.21 5.05 -6.61
N THR A 86 -9.05 6.08 -6.57
CA THR A 86 -10.08 6.34 -7.59
C THR A 86 -9.47 6.85 -8.90
N ASN A 87 -8.34 7.55 -8.83
CA ASN A 87 -7.63 8.09 -9.98
C ASN A 87 -6.20 7.54 -10.04
N ILE A 88 -5.84 6.96 -11.19
CA ILE A 88 -4.51 6.39 -11.47
C ILE A 88 -3.40 7.44 -11.35
N GLN A 89 -3.70 8.72 -11.59
CA GLN A 89 -2.74 9.82 -11.47
C GLN A 89 -2.07 9.89 -10.09
N THR A 90 -2.80 9.54 -9.02
CA THR A 90 -2.22 9.50 -7.67
C THR A 90 -1.15 8.40 -7.52
N THR A 91 -1.33 7.29 -8.23
CA THR A 91 -0.38 6.18 -8.28
C THR A 91 0.78 6.49 -9.24
N GLN A 92 0.58 7.34 -10.25
CA GLN A 92 1.64 7.80 -11.16
C GLN A 92 2.74 8.60 -10.44
N HIS A 93 2.50 9.11 -9.23
CA HIS A 93 3.56 9.72 -8.42
C HIS A 93 4.73 8.75 -8.17
N TYR A 94 4.49 7.44 -8.22
CA TYR A 94 5.53 6.41 -8.09
C TYR A 94 6.29 6.11 -9.39
N ALA A 95 5.96 6.78 -10.51
CA ALA A 95 6.53 6.49 -11.82
C ALA A 95 8.06 6.64 -11.89
N LYS A 96 8.69 7.45 -11.03
CA LYS A 96 10.16 7.57 -10.95
C LYS A 96 10.87 6.23 -10.74
N ILE A 97 10.19 5.26 -10.12
CA ILE A 97 10.73 3.92 -9.86
C ILE A 97 10.56 2.99 -11.09
N LEU A 98 9.62 3.32 -11.99
CA LEU A 98 9.44 2.58 -13.24
C LEU A 98 10.63 2.73 -14.18
N ASP A 99 11.29 3.90 -14.20
CA ASP A 99 12.45 4.13 -15.08
C ASP A 99 13.59 3.14 -14.79
N ILE A 100 13.85 2.86 -13.51
CA ILE A 100 14.86 1.87 -13.07
C ILE A 100 14.47 0.48 -13.57
N LYS A 101 13.19 0.15 -13.49
CA LYS A 101 12.65 -1.15 -13.89
C LYS A 101 12.71 -1.37 -15.40
N VAL A 102 12.40 -0.34 -16.20
CA VAL A 102 12.49 -0.41 -17.66
C VAL A 102 13.90 -0.82 -18.11
N GLY A 103 14.94 -0.27 -17.47
CA GLY A 103 16.32 -0.67 -17.75
C GLY A 103 16.59 -2.15 -17.45
N ALA A 104 16.10 -2.66 -16.31
CA ALA A 104 16.25 -4.07 -15.93
C ALA A 104 15.49 -5.02 -16.88
N ASP A 105 14.27 -4.65 -17.25
CA ASP A 105 13.43 -5.43 -18.17
C ASP A 105 14.08 -5.50 -19.57
N MET A 106 14.64 -4.39 -20.06
CA MET A 106 15.35 -4.35 -21.34
C MET A 106 16.66 -5.15 -21.32
N ALA A 107 17.38 -5.17 -20.19
CA ALA A 107 18.56 -6.01 -20.03
C ALA A 107 18.21 -7.51 -20.07
N LEU A 108 17.09 -7.90 -19.43
CA LEU A 108 16.55 -9.26 -19.49
C LEU A 108 16.16 -9.67 -20.91
N LEU A 109 15.47 -8.79 -21.65
CA LEU A 109 15.12 -9.03 -23.04
C LEU A 109 16.37 -9.19 -23.91
N LYS A 110 17.34 -8.29 -23.79
CA LYS A 110 18.62 -8.39 -24.50
C LYS A 110 19.29 -9.75 -24.25
N LYS A 111 19.33 -10.22 -23.00
CA LYS A 111 19.90 -11.54 -22.67
C LYS A 111 19.13 -12.70 -23.32
N LYS A 112 17.80 -12.65 -23.35
CA LYS A 112 16.98 -13.70 -23.97
C LYS A 112 17.17 -13.78 -25.48
N TYR A 113 17.30 -12.65 -26.16
CA TYR A 113 17.41 -12.58 -27.61
C TYR A 113 18.85 -12.54 -28.14
N ALA A 114 19.87 -12.42 -27.29
CA ALA A 114 21.29 -12.46 -27.68
C ALA A 114 21.86 -13.87 -27.87
N VAL A 115 21.07 -14.91 -27.62
CA VAL A 115 21.46 -16.33 -27.79
C VAL A 115 20.97 -16.90 -29.13
N ILE A 116 20.40 -16.05 -29.99
CA ILE A 116 20.10 -16.35 -31.41
C ILE A 116 21.17 -15.65 -32.24
#